data_AF-A0A665U2V1-F1
#
_entry.id   AF-A0A665U2V1-F1
#
_cell.length_a   1.000
_cell.length_b   1.000
_cell.length_c   1.000
_cell.angle_alpha   90.00
_cell.angle_beta   90.00
_cell.angle_gamma   90.00
#
_symmetry.space_group_name_H-M   'P 1'
#
loop_
_entity.id
_entity.type
_entity.pdbx_description
1 polymer ?
#
loop_
_entity_poly.entity_id
_entity_poly.type
_entity_poly.pdbx_seq_one_letter_code
_entity_poly.pdbx_strand_id
1 'polypeptide(L)'
;SVTNEPVSVFSVTNEPVSVFSVTDEPVSVFSVTDEPVSVFSVTDEPVSVFSVTDEPVSVFSVTDEPVSVFSVTDEPVSVFSFTNEPVSVFSVTKEPVSVFSVTNEPVSVFSFTNEPVSVFSFTNEPVSVFSITNEPVSVFSVTNEPVSVFSVTKEPVSVFSVTNEPHPGLWENDIRLWHSAIHNSDPVVCLSVCVWTRLTCVYCGSCLTG
;
A
#
# COMPACT_ATOMS: atom_id res chain seq x y z
N SER A 1 17.35 13.54 -15.03
CA SER A 1 17.82 14.93 -15.28
C SER A 1 17.09 15.87 -14.34
N VAL A 2 17.62 17.07 -14.08
CA VAL A 2 16.83 18.15 -13.48
C VAL A 2 16.22 18.96 -14.63
N THR A 3 14.90 18.98 -14.75
CA THR A 3 14.18 19.63 -15.88
C THR A 3 12.92 20.33 -15.37
N ASN A 4 12.47 21.36 -16.08
CA ASN A 4 11.14 21.99 -15.86
C ASN A 4 10.20 21.61 -17.00
N GLU A 5 10.32 20.38 -17.48
CA GLU A 5 9.47 19.83 -18.54
C GLU A 5 8.95 18.48 -18.08
N PRO A 6 7.71 18.12 -18.47
CA PRO A 6 7.13 16.85 -18.12
C PRO A 6 7.98 15.71 -18.68
N VAL A 7 8.21 14.70 -17.85
CA VAL A 7 8.91 13.49 -18.28
C VAL A 7 7.87 12.49 -18.72
N SER A 8 7.76 12.30 -20.03
CA SER A 8 6.88 11.29 -20.62
C SER A 8 7.71 10.25 -21.36
N VAL A 9 7.63 8.99 -20.91
CA VAL A 9 8.30 7.85 -21.56
C VAL A 9 7.23 6.92 -22.10
N PHE A 10 7.30 6.66 -23.41
CA PHE A 10 6.51 5.65 -24.09
C PHE A 10 7.47 4.65 -24.73
N SER A 11 7.43 3.39 -24.29
CA SER A 11 8.33 2.35 -24.79
C SER A 11 7.59 1.06 -25.13
N VAL A 12 7.95 0.49 -26.28
CA VAL A 12 7.59 -0.88 -26.68
C VAL A 12 8.87 -1.57 -27.12
N THR A 13 9.51 -2.30 -26.20
CA THR A 13 10.91 -2.73 -26.33
C THR A 13 11.18 -4.08 -25.67
N ASN A 14 12.24 -4.76 -26.07
CA ASN A 14 12.80 -5.91 -25.34
C ASN A 14 14.04 -5.46 -24.55
N GLU A 15 14.02 -4.23 -24.05
CA GLU A 15 15.08 -3.62 -23.26
C GLU A 15 14.46 -3.00 -22.02
N PRO A 16 15.20 -2.98 -20.87
CA PRO A 16 14.70 -2.41 -19.64
C PRO A 16 14.28 -0.95 -19.79
N VAL A 17 13.17 -0.59 -19.15
CA VAL A 17 12.71 0.81 -19.08
C VAL A 17 13.10 1.37 -17.73
N SER A 18 14.06 2.31 -17.73
CA SER A 18 14.51 2.99 -16.52
C SER A 18 14.32 4.49 -16.64
N VAL A 19 13.54 5.08 -15.72
CA VAL A 19 13.30 6.53 -15.67
C VAL A 19 13.87 7.08 -14.38
N PHE A 20 14.71 8.12 -14.50
CA PHE A 20 15.23 8.88 -13.38
C PHE A 20 14.99 10.37 -13.62
N SER A 21 14.09 10.96 -12.83
CA SER A 21 13.65 12.34 -12.98
C SER A 21 13.69 13.10 -11.66
N VAL A 22 14.14 14.34 -11.73
CA VAL A 22 13.97 15.37 -10.70
C VAL A 22 13.37 16.57 -11.43
N THR A 23 12.12 16.93 -11.17
CA THR A 23 11.40 17.88 -12.03
C THR A 23 10.25 18.54 -11.30
N ASP A 24 9.88 19.76 -11.65
CA ASP A 24 8.68 20.43 -11.09
C ASP A 24 7.41 20.11 -11.91
N GLU A 25 7.48 19.09 -12.76
CA GLU A 25 6.47 18.74 -13.76
C GLU A 25 6.10 17.25 -13.68
N PRO A 26 4.95 16.83 -14.23
CA PRO A 26 4.47 15.46 -14.13
C PRO A 26 5.45 14.43 -14.73
N VAL A 27 5.45 13.24 -14.14
CA VAL A 27 6.19 12.08 -14.65
C VAL A 27 5.22 10.97 -15.03
N SER A 28 5.25 10.59 -16.30
CA SER A 28 4.39 9.55 -16.88
C SER A 28 5.20 8.52 -17.61
N VAL A 29 5.04 7.25 -17.24
CA VAL A 29 5.71 6.11 -17.89
C VAL A 29 4.66 5.15 -18.41
N PHE A 30 4.75 4.85 -19.71
CA PHE A 30 4.00 3.80 -20.37
C PHE A 30 4.99 2.83 -21.02
N SER A 31 4.99 1.58 -20.57
CA SER A 31 5.91 0.55 -21.06
C SER A 31 5.19 -0.76 -21.38
N VAL A 32 5.53 -1.33 -22.53
CA VAL A 32 5.25 -2.72 -22.88
C VAL A 32 6.58 -3.39 -23.20
N THR A 33 7.05 -4.29 -22.33
CA THR A 33 8.41 -4.82 -22.46
C THR A 33 8.61 -6.17 -21.79
N ASP A 34 9.46 -7.01 -22.34
CA ASP A 34 9.85 -8.29 -21.71
C ASP A 34 10.91 -8.11 -20.60
N GLU A 35 11.29 -6.87 -20.27
CA GLU A 35 12.40 -6.54 -19.37
C GLU A 35 11.93 -5.62 -18.21
N PRO A 36 12.72 -5.50 -17.12
CA PRO A 36 12.28 -4.77 -15.93
C PRO A 36 11.92 -3.30 -16.18
N VAL A 37 10.96 -2.80 -15.40
CA VAL A 37 10.54 -1.40 -15.41
C VAL A 37 10.83 -0.76 -14.06
N SER A 38 11.67 0.27 -14.06
CA SER A 38 12.10 0.99 -12.87
C SER A 38 11.89 2.48 -13.02
N VAL A 39 11.14 3.08 -12.10
CA VAL A 39 10.87 4.52 -12.07
C VAL A 39 11.35 5.10 -10.74
N PHE A 40 12.24 6.09 -10.83
CA PHE A 40 12.67 6.92 -9.71
C PHE A 40 12.31 8.37 -10.03
N SER A 41 11.44 8.96 -9.23
CA SER A 41 10.99 10.33 -9.42
C SER A 41 11.06 11.16 -8.13
N VAL A 42 11.52 12.39 -8.25
CA VAL A 42 11.35 13.46 -7.27
C VAL A 42 10.67 14.63 -7.98
N THR A 43 9.43 14.93 -7.64
CA THR A 43 8.64 15.94 -8.37
C THR A 43 7.54 16.58 -7.57
N ASP A 44 7.24 17.85 -7.80
CA ASP A 44 6.11 18.53 -7.15
C ASP A 44 4.75 18.14 -7.79
N GLU A 45 4.77 17.37 -8.88
CA GLU A 45 3.62 17.04 -9.72
C GLU A 45 3.37 15.51 -9.81
N PRO A 46 2.21 15.05 -10.33
CA PRO A 46 1.81 13.65 -10.27
C PRO A 46 2.80 12.68 -10.92
N VAL A 47 2.88 11.47 -10.36
CA VAL A 47 3.63 10.34 -10.93
C VAL A 47 2.67 9.23 -11.33
N SER A 48 2.68 8.88 -12.62
CA SER A 48 1.84 7.82 -13.19
C SER A 48 2.68 6.78 -13.92
N VAL A 49 2.52 5.51 -13.56
CA VAL A 49 3.21 4.38 -14.20
C VAL A 49 2.18 3.38 -14.69
N PHE A 50 2.24 3.07 -15.98
CA PHE A 50 1.52 1.98 -16.63
C PHE A 50 2.53 1.02 -17.25
N SER A 51 2.54 -0.23 -16.79
CA SER A 51 3.46 -1.24 -17.31
C SER A 51 2.76 -2.56 -17.62
N VAL A 52 3.11 -3.14 -18.77
CA VAL A 52 2.83 -4.53 -19.13
C VAL A 52 4.17 -5.20 -19.40
N THR A 53 4.58 -6.15 -18.56
CA THR A 53 5.92 -6.73 -18.66
C THR A 53 6.01 -8.13 -18.07
N ASP A 54 6.90 -8.97 -18.58
CA ASP A 54 7.18 -10.29 -17.99
C ASP A 54 8.13 -10.21 -16.78
N GLU A 55 8.69 -9.04 -16.49
CA GLU A 55 9.74 -8.81 -15.48
C GLU A 55 9.28 -7.82 -14.39
N PRO A 56 10.06 -7.63 -13.30
CA PRO A 56 9.63 -6.84 -12.16
C PRO A 56 9.32 -5.36 -12.48
N VAL A 57 8.34 -4.82 -11.75
CA VAL A 57 8.02 -3.38 -11.77
C VAL A 57 8.35 -2.76 -10.42
N SER A 58 9.22 -1.75 -10.43
CA SER A 58 9.64 -1.00 -9.23
C SER A 58 9.40 0.50 -9.41
N VAL A 59 8.67 1.10 -8.48
CA VAL A 59 8.41 2.55 -8.45
C VAL A 59 8.87 3.13 -7.12
N PHE A 60 9.72 4.15 -7.20
CA PHE A 60 10.11 5.00 -6.08
C PHE A 60 9.74 6.45 -6.41
N SER A 61 8.90 7.06 -5.58
CA SER A 61 8.44 8.43 -5.77
C SER A 61 8.54 9.27 -4.50
N VAL A 62 9.02 10.50 -4.64
CA VAL A 62 8.89 11.56 -3.65
C VAL A 62 8.18 12.72 -4.33
N THR A 63 6.96 13.04 -3.92
CA THR A 63 6.15 14.06 -4.61
C THR A 63 5.13 14.73 -3.72
N ASP A 64 4.75 15.96 -4.01
CA ASP A 64 3.63 16.61 -3.30
C ASP A 64 2.25 16.19 -3.85
N GLU A 65 2.22 15.48 -4.98
CA GLU A 65 1.02 15.16 -5.75
C GLU A 65 0.77 13.62 -5.84
N PRO A 66 -0.36 13.16 -6.41
CA PRO A 66 -0.73 11.76 -6.40
C PRO A 66 0.27 10.83 -7.09
N VAL A 67 0.37 9.60 -6.57
CA VAL A 67 1.13 8.50 -7.18
C VAL A 67 0.16 7.40 -7.60
N SER A 68 0.17 7.07 -8.89
CA SER A 68 -0.66 6.01 -9.48
C SER A 68 0.19 4.99 -10.21
N VAL A 69 0.03 3.71 -9.84
CA VAL A 69 0.71 2.59 -10.50
C VAL A 69 -0.31 1.57 -10.99
N PHE A 70 -0.26 1.27 -12.28
CA PHE A 70 -0.96 0.18 -12.93
C PHE A 70 0.05 -0.79 -13.53
N SER A 71 0.01 -2.06 -13.12
CA SER A 71 0.95 -3.07 -13.59
C SER A 71 0.24 -4.39 -13.92
N VAL A 72 0.58 -4.95 -15.08
CA VAL A 72 0.29 -6.34 -15.44
C VAL A 72 1.62 -7.02 -15.68
N THR A 73 1.99 -7.97 -14.83
CA THR A 73 3.30 -8.63 -14.93
C THR A 73 3.28 -10.07 -14.44
N ASP A 74 4.23 -10.89 -14.87
CA ASP A 74 4.44 -12.22 -14.29
C ASP A 74 5.32 -12.19 -13.03
N GLU A 75 5.97 -11.06 -12.74
CA GLU A 75 7.00 -10.88 -11.70
C GLU A 75 6.57 -9.85 -10.62
N PRO A 76 7.36 -9.65 -9.55
CA PRO A 76 6.96 -8.80 -8.43
C PRO A 76 6.68 -7.34 -8.78
N VAL A 77 5.73 -6.75 -8.06
CA VAL A 77 5.45 -5.30 -8.10
C VAL A 77 5.77 -4.67 -6.75
N SER A 78 6.64 -3.66 -6.78
CA SER A 78 7.07 -2.92 -5.59
C SER A 78 6.86 -1.41 -5.77
N VAL A 79 6.15 -0.80 -4.82
CA VAL A 79 5.89 0.65 -4.81
C VAL A 79 6.34 1.25 -3.48
N PHE A 80 7.19 2.26 -3.57
CA PHE A 80 7.67 3.07 -2.45
C PHE A 80 7.32 4.54 -2.72
N SER A 81 6.47 5.13 -1.88
CA SER A 81 6.00 6.50 -2.07
C SER A 81 6.11 7.33 -0.80
N PHE A 82 6.59 8.56 -0.96
CA PHE A 82 6.51 9.63 0.03
C PHE A 82 5.75 10.79 -0.62
N THR A 83 4.53 11.06 -0.18
CA THR A 83 3.69 12.10 -0.80
C THR A 83 2.76 12.81 0.17
N ASN A 84 2.26 13.99 -0.19
CA ASN A 84 1.17 14.63 0.55
C ASN A 84 -0.21 14.20 0.07
N GLU A 85 -0.28 13.53 -1.08
CA GLU A 85 -1.51 13.20 -1.82
C GLU A 85 -1.74 11.67 -1.93
N PRO A 86 -2.87 11.22 -2.50
CA PRO A 86 -3.22 9.81 -2.52
C PRO A 86 -2.20 8.91 -3.24
N VAL A 87 -2.08 7.67 -2.73
CA VAL A 87 -1.33 6.60 -3.39
C VAL A 87 -2.28 5.49 -3.82
N SER A 88 -2.28 5.19 -5.12
CA SER A 88 -3.12 4.14 -5.71
C SER A 88 -2.28 3.12 -6.47
N VAL A 89 -2.45 1.84 -6.12
CA VAL A 89 -1.79 0.72 -6.79
C VAL A 89 -2.82 -0.26 -7.30
N PHE A 90 -2.77 -0.55 -8.60
CA PHE A 90 -3.50 -1.64 -9.23
C PHE A 90 -2.50 -2.62 -9.85
N SER A 91 -2.57 -3.89 -9.45
CA SER A 91 -1.65 -4.91 -9.95
C SER A 91 -2.38 -6.22 -10.29
N VAL A 92 -2.03 -6.79 -11.44
CA VAL A 92 -2.34 -8.17 -11.82
C VAL A 92 -1.02 -8.87 -12.02
N THR A 93 -0.67 -9.80 -11.12
CA THR A 93 0.61 -10.51 -11.19
C THR A 93 0.53 -11.97 -10.77
N LYS A 94 1.54 -12.77 -11.05
CA LYS A 94 1.70 -14.09 -10.43
C LYS A 94 2.48 -14.04 -9.13
N GLU A 95 3.29 -13.00 -8.95
CA GLU A 95 4.29 -12.85 -7.90
C GLU A 95 3.87 -11.81 -6.83
N PRO A 96 4.65 -11.60 -5.76
CA PRO A 96 4.25 -10.73 -4.66
C PRO A 96 3.99 -9.27 -5.07
N VAL A 97 3.05 -8.65 -4.35
CA VAL A 97 2.80 -7.20 -4.42
C VAL A 97 3.16 -6.56 -3.08
N SER A 98 4.06 -5.58 -3.12
CA SER A 98 4.53 -4.85 -1.94
C SER A 98 4.32 -3.34 -2.11
N VAL A 99 3.67 -2.73 -1.13
CA VAL A 99 3.44 -1.27 -1.10
C VAL A 99 3.93 -0.71 0.23
N PHE A 100 4.82 0.28 0.15
CA PHE A 100 5.26 1.11 1.26
C PHE A 100 4.87 2.56 0.96
N SER A 101 4.10 3.18 1.85
CA SER A 101 3.65 4.57 1.68
C SER A 101 3.79 5.38 2.95
N VAL A 102 4.27 6.61 2.81
CA VAL A 102 4.15 7.66 3.82
C VAL A 102 3.39 8.80 3.16
N THR A 103 2.16 9.05 3.59
CA THR A 103 1.31 10.10 3.01
C THR A 103 0.45 10.82 4.03
N ASN A 104 -0.14 11.96 3.69
CA ASN A 104 -1.22 12.55 4.48
C ASN A 104 -2.61 12.10 4.03
N GLU A 105 -2.71 11.53 2.83
CA GLU A 105 -3.95 11.22 2.13
C GLU A 105 -4.17 9.69 2.00
N PRO A 106 -5.30 9.23 1.44
CA PRO A 106 -5.63 7.81 1.38
C PRO A 106 -4.61 6.94 0.64
N VAL A 107 -4.47 5.70 1.11
CA VAL A 107 -3.72 4.64 0.41
C VAL A 107 -4.68 3.56 -0.04
N SER A 108 -4.69 3.27 -1.34
CA SER A 108 -5.54 2.26 -1.96
C SER A 108 -4.73 1.22 -2.73
N VAL A 109 -4.92 -0.07 -2.42
CA VAL A 109 -4.26 -1.18 -3.10
C VAL A 109 -5.30 -2.16 -3.61
N PHE A 110 -5.27 -2.42 -4.91
CA PHE A 110 -6.08 -3.42 -5.60
C PHE A 110 -5.15 -4.44 -6.27
N SER A 111 -5.20 -5.70 -5.83
CA SER A 111 -4.30 -6.74 -6.32
C SER A 111 -5.03 -8.04 -6.67
N PHE A 112 -4.70 -8.59 -7.83
CA PHE A 112 -4.99 -9.97 -8.21
C PHE A 112 -3.66 -10.71 -8.38
N THR A 113 -3.34 -11.61 -7.46
CA THR A 113 -2.06 -12.35 -7.48
C THR A 113 -2.20 -13.80 -7.03
N ASN A 114 -1.22 -14.65 -7.30
CA ASN A 114 -1.15 -15.97 -6.65
C ASN A 114 -0.31 -15.95 -5.37
N GLU A 115 0.47 -14.88 -5.16
CA GLU A 115 1.49 -14.77 -4.11
C GLU A 115 1.08 -13.71 -3.05
N PRO A 116 1.88 -13.52 -1.99
CA PRO A 116 1.52 -12.61 -0.90
C PRO A 116 1.31 -11.16 -1.32
N VAL A 117 0.40 -10.50 -0.61
CA VAL A 117 0.20 -9.04 -0.69
C VAL A 117 0.60 -8.40 0.63
N SER A 118 1.53 -7.45 0.58
CA SER A 118 2.03 -6.73 1.75
C SER A 118 1.83 -5.22 1.58
N VAL A 119 1.15 -4.60 2.54
CA VAL A 119 0.93 -3.14 2.58
C VAL A 119 1.45 -2.61 3.90
N PHE A 120 2.32 -1.61 3.82
CA PHE A 120 2.85 -0.88 4.95
C PHE A 120 2.62 0.61 4.75
N SER A 121 1.83 1.24 5.63
CA SER A 121 1.40 2.63 5.46
C SER A 121 1.54 3.46 6.75
N PHE A 122 2.02 4.68 6.60
CA PHE A 122 1.86 5.76 7.57
C PHE A 122 1.03 6.86 6.91
N THR A 123 -0.21 7.08 7.37
CA THR A 123 -1.10 8.10 6.81
C THR A 123 -1.95 8.79 7.86
N ASN A 124 -2.56 9.94 7.56
CA ASN A 124 -3.62 10.50 8.42
C ASN A 124 -5.02 10.05 7.99
N GLU A 125 -5.14 9.49 6.79
CA GLU A 125 -6.39 9.17 6.11
C GLU A 125 -6.59 7.63 5.98
N PRO A 126 -7.73 7.16 5.44
CA PRO A 126 -8.02 5.73 5.36
C PRO A 126 -7.01 4.93 4.52
N VAL A 127 -6.82 3.67 4.92
CA VAL A 127 -6.12 2.66 4.12
C VAL A 127 -7.10 1.60 3.66
N SER A 128 -7.15 1.38 2.35
CA SER A 128 -8.02 0.38 1.72
C SER A 128 -7.22 -0.65 0.94
N VAL A 129 -7.43 -1.93 1.25
CA VAL A 129 -6.79 -3.05 0.52
C VAL A 129 -7.88 -3.99 0.02
N PHE A 130 -7.92 -4.19 -1.28
CA PHE A 130 -8.70 -5.21 -1.96
C PHE A 130 -7.76 -6.22 -2.62
N SER A 131 -7.84 -7.48 -2.22
CA SER A 131 -6.96 -8.52 -2.78
C SER A 131 -7.70 -9.81 -3.08
N ILE A 132 -7.40 -10.40 -4.24
CA ILE A 132 -7.76 -11.78 -4.57
C ILE A 132 -6.44 -12.52 -4.72
N THR A 133 -6.15 -13.45 -3.80
CA THR A 133 -4.89 -14.20 -3.80
C THR A 133 -5.05 -15.62 -3.25
N ASN A 134 -4.10 -16.51 -3.56
CA ASN A 134 -4.01 -17.83 -2.92
C ASN A 134 -3.16 -17.81 -1.64
N GLU A 135 -2.41 -16.75 -1.40
CA GLU A 135 -1.40 -16.64 -0.35
C GLU A 135 -1.79 -15.57 0.70
N PRO A 136 -1.01 -15.39 1.79
CA PRO A 136 -1.33 -14.44 2.85
C PRO A 136 -1.44 -12.99 2.40
N VAL A 137 -2.32 -12.24 3.08
CA VAL A 137 -2.39 -10.78 2.97
C VAL A 137 -1.98 -10.15 4.29
N SER A 138 -1.00 -9.25 4.26
CA SER A 138 -0.48 -8.54 5.44
C SER A 138 -0.63 -7.04 5.27
N VAL A 139 -1.29 -6.39 6.23
CA VAL A 139 -1.45 -4.93 6.26
C VAL A 139 -0.95 -4.41 7.60
N PHE A 140 0.04 -3.52 7.55
CA PHE A 140 0.51 -2.74 8.70
C PHE A 140 0.21 -1.27 8.43
N SER A 141 -0.53 -0.61 9.31
CA SER A 141 -0.88 0.80 9.14
C SER A 141 -0.78 1.57 10.45
N VAL A 142 -0.27 2.79 10.39
CA VAL A 142 -0.42 3.80 11.43
C VAL A 142 -1.22 4.93 10.83
N THR A 143 -2.43 5.17 11.33
CA THR A 143 -3.37 6.15 10.78
C THR A 143 -4.20 6.86 11.84
N ASN A 144 -4.91 7.93 11.50
CA ASN A 144 -5.94 8.53 12.36
C ASN A 144 -7.35 8.05 11.97
N GLU A 145 -7.47 7.36 10.84
CA GLU A 145 -8.71 6.96 10.19
C GLU A 145 -8.78 5.41 10.05
N PRO A 146 -9.92 4.81 9.64
CA PRO A 146 -10.06 3.37 9.62
C PRO A 146 -9.23 2.68 8.52
N VAL A 147 -8.86 1.43 8.80
CA VAL A 147 -8.23 0.50 7.84
C VAL A 147 -9.25 -0.52 7.39
N SER A 148 -9.48 -0.61 6.08
CA SER A 148 -10.41 -1.55 5.45
C SER A 148 -9.65 -2.56 4.60
N VAL A 149 -9.82 -3.85 4.92
CA VAL A 149 -9.22 -4.95 4.15
C VAL A 149 -10.33 -5.89 3.69
N PHE A 150 -10.45 -6.04 2.37
CA PHE A 150 -11.26 -7.06 1.74
C PHE A 150 -10.33 -8.02 1.00
N SER A 151 -10.30 -9.28 1.44
CA SER A 151 -9.50 -10.30 0.78
C SER A 151 -10.29 -11.57 0.51
N VAL A 152 -10.12 -12.11 -0.69
CA VAL A 152 -10.55 -13.44 -1.07
C VAL A 152 -9.29 -14.30 -1.17
N THR A 153 -8.98 -15.04 -0.10
CA THR A 153 -7.81 -15.94 -0.02
C THR A 153 -8.12 -17.21 0.76
N LYS A 154 -7.29 -18.24 0.56
CA LYS A 154 -7.32 -19.49 1.34
C LYS A 154 -6.43 -19.42 2.58
N GLU A 155 -5.51 -18.46 2.60
CA GLU A 155 -4.46 -18.28 3.59
C GLU A 155 -4.80 -17.12 4.54
N PRO A 156 -4.07 -16.95 5.67
CA PRO A 156 -4.45 -15.96 6.67
C PRO A 156 -4.32 -14.51 6.17
N VAL A 157 -5.29 -13.69 6.59
CA VAL A 157 -5.22 -12.23 6.49
C VAL A 157 -4.79 -11.67 7.84
N SER A 158 -3.69 -10.93 7.86
CA SER A 158 -3.13 -10.26 9.03
C SER A 158 -3.25 -8.75 8.89
N VAL A 159 -4.03 -8.11 9.76
CA VAL A 159 -4.14 -6.65 9.82
C VAL A 159 -3.63 -6.16 11.16
N PHE A 160 -2.63 -5.29 11.12
CA PHE A 160 -2.13 -4.54 12.26
C PHE A 160 -2.34 -3.05 11.99
N SER A 161 -3.22 -2.41 12.76
CA SER A 161 -3.43 -0.97 12.69
C SER A 161 -3.23 -0.29 14.05
N VAL A 162 -2.60 0.88 14.01
CA VAL A 162 -2.53 1.82 15.13
C VAL A 162 -3.31 3.06 14.73
N THR A 163 -4.47 3.27 15.36
CA THR A 163 -5.33 4.43 15.09
C THR A 163 -5.20 5.48 16.21
N ASN A 164 -4.78 6.71 15.88
CA ASN A 164 -4.76 7.83 16.84
C ASN A 164 -6.05 8.67 16.70
N GLU A 165 -7.13 8.27 17.36
CA GLU A 165 -8.34 9.10 17.40
C GLU A 165 -8.18 10.27 18.40
N PRO A 166 -8.44 11.53 18.01
CA PRO A 166 -8.57 12.63 18.96
C PRO A 166 -9.91 12.52 19.70
N HIS A 167 -9.89 11.93 20.90
CA HIS A 167 -11.09 11.84 21.72
C HIS A 167 -11.44 13.22 22.35
N PRO A 168 -12.59 13.83 22.04
CA PRO A 168 -12.98 15.09 22.67
C PRO A 168 -13.50 14.78 24.08
N GLY A 169 -12.65 14.97 25.10
CA GLY A 169 -13.13 15.07 26.48
C GLY A 169 -12.36 14.35 27.59
N LEU A 170 -11.22 13.69 27.33
CA LEU A 170 -10.40 13.11 28.40
C LEU A 170 -8.97 13.60 28.29
N TRP A 171 -8.68 14.65 29.03
CA TRP A 171 -7.30 15.02 29.33
C TRP A 171 -6.84 14.02 30.38
N GLU A 172 -5.81 13.26 30.04
CA GLU A 172 -5.22 12.12 30.79
C GLU A 172 -5.71 10.74 30.35
N ASN A 173 -4.80 10.05 29.64
CA ASN A 173 -4.69 8.64 29.27
C ASN A 173 -4.89 8.37 27.77
N ASP A 174 -3.76 8.27 27.06
CA ASP A 174 -3.63 7.73 25.70
C ASP A 174 -4.40 6.41 25.57
N ILE A 175 -5.56 6.44 24.91
CA ILE A 175 -6.27 5.22 24.48
C ILE A 175 -5.70 4.86 23.11
N ARG A 176 -4.81 3.86 23.05
CA ARG A 176 -4.42 3.21 21.79
C ARG A 176 -5.39 2.05 21.54
N LEU A 177 -6.20 2.14 20.49
CA LEU A 177 -7.00 1.01 20.04
C LEU A 177 -6.13 0.09 19.17
N TRP A 178 -5.89 -1.12 19.65
CA TRP A 178 -5.21 -2.17 18.89
C TRP A 178 -6.25 -3.11 18.30
N HIS A 179 -6.27 -3.22 16.97
CA HIS A 179 -7.05 -4.22 16.26
C HIS A 179 -6.08 -5.18 15.56
N SER A 180 -6.07 -6.43 16.02
CA SER A 180 -5.50 -7.55 15.27
C SER A 180 -6.63 -8.48 14.88
N ALA A 181 -6.93 -8.53 13.58
CA ALA A 181 -7.84 -9.50 13.01
C ALA A 181 -7.00 -10.56 12.28
N ILE A 182 -7.14 -11.82 12.69
CA ILE A 182 -6.74 -13.00 11.91
C ILE A 182 -8.04 -13.58 11.36
N HIS A 183 -8.31 -13.36 10.08
CA HIS A 183 -9.39 -14.06 9.39
C HIS A 183 -8.84 -15.37 8.84
N ASN A 184 -9.06 -16.49 9.55
CA ASN A 184 -9.05 -17.81 8.92
C ASN A 184 -10.44 -18.06 8.34
N SER A 185 -10.55 -18.87 7.30
CA SER A 185 -11.81 -19.25 6.63
C SER A 185 -12.84 -19.99 7.52
N ASP A 186 -12.67 -19.98 8.84
CA ASP A 186 -13.64 -20.40 9.86
C ASP A 186 -14.45 -19.17 10.35
N PRO A 187 -15.74 -19.32 10.71
CA PRO A 187 -16.62 -18.20 11.07
C PRO A 187 -16.29 -17.51 12.40
N VAL A 188 -15.14 -17.81 13.02
CA VAL A 188 -14.75 -17.26 14.32
C VAL A 188 -13.84 -16.06 14.13
N VAL A 189 -14.45 -14.87 14.10
CA VAL A 189 -13.71 -13.61 14.24
C VAL A 189 -13.26 -13.50 15.70
N CYS A 190 -12.02 -13.86 16.00
CA CYS A 190 -11.44 -13.55 17.30
C CYS A 190 -10.89 -12.11 17.28
N LEU A 191 -11.73 -11.16 17.68
CA LEU A 191 -11.29 -9.81 18.04
C LEU A 191 -10.52 -9.90 19.37
N SER A 192 -9.22 -9.73 19.32
CA SER A 192 -8.43 -9.45 20.52
C SER A 192 -8.28 -7.95 20.67
N VAL A 193 -9.14 -7.32 21.48
CA VAL A 193 -8.98 -5.93 21.90
C VAL A 193 -8.12 -5.92 23.16
N CYS A 194 -6.94 -5.30 23.09
CA CYS A 194 -6.06 -5.07 24.24
C CYS A 194 -6.01 -3.58 24.58
N VAL A 195 -6.53 -3.22 25.76
CA VAL A 195 -6.42 -1.85 26.31
C VAL A 195 -5.16 -1.79 27.18
N TRP A 196 -4.21 -0.92 26.84
CA TRP A 196 -2.98 -0.72 27.60
C TRP A 196 -2.96 0.63 28.30
N THR A 197 -2.62 0.66 29.58
CA THR A 197 -2.14 1.87 30.27
C THR A 197 -0.71 1.63 30.75
N ARG A 198 0.23 2.47 30.29
CA ARG A 198 1.66 2.52 30.69
C ARG A 198 2.31 1.17 31.06
N LEU A 199 2.34 0.24 30.10
CA LEU A 199 2.98 -1.10 30.17
C LEU A 199 2.20 -2.22 30.86
N THR A 200 0.91 -2.05 31.18
CA THR A 200 0.06 -3.16 31.64
C THR A 200 -1.17 -3.35 30.75
N CYS A 201 -1.38 -4.59 30.28
CA CYS A 201 -2.60 -5.00 29.59
C CYS A 201 -3.75 -5.07 30.61
N VAL A 202 -4.78 -4.24 30.42
CA VAL A 202 -5.93 -4.11 31.34
C VAL A 202 -7.09 -5.02 30.93
N TYR A 203 -7.18 -5.40 29.66
CA TYR A 203 -8.23 -6.29 29.17
C TYR A 203 -7.71 -7.15 28.03
N CYS A 204 -7.90 -8.46 28.12
CA CYS A 204 -7.59 -9.40 27.05
C CYS A 204 -8.76 -10.39 26.89
N GLY A 205 -9.55 -10.21 25.82
CA GLY A 205 -10.37 -11.27 25.24
C GLY A 205 -11.87 -11.00 25.11
N SER A 206 -12.43 -11.41 23.96
CA SER A 206 -13.54 -12.38 23.86
C SER A 206 -13.69 -12.83 22.39
N CYS A 207 -13.53 -14.13 22.10
CA CYS A 207 -14.01 -14.68 20.84
C CYS A 207 -15.55 -14.74 20.93
N LEU A 208 -16.23 -14.00 20.06
CA LEU A 208 -17.67 -14.14 19.87
C LEU A 208 -17.90 -15.41 19.04
N THR A 209 -18.30 -16.49 19.70
CA THR A 209 -18.86 -17.65 19.02
C THR A 209 -20.27 -17.29 18.54
N GLY A 210 -20.44 -17.16 17.23
CA GLY A 210 -21.73 -17.21 16.55
C GLY A 210 -22.03 -18.63 16.11
#